data_AF-S6A5H9-F1
#
_entry.id   AF-S6A5H9-F1
#
_cell.length_a   1.000
_cell.length_b   1.000
_cell.length_c   1.000
_cell.angle_alpha   90.00
_cell.angle_beta   90.00
_cell.angle_gamma   90.00
#
_symmetry.space_group_name_H-M   'P 1'
#
loop_
_entity.id
_entity.type
_entity.pdbx_description
1 polymer ?
#
loop_
_entity_poly.entity_id
_entity_poly.type
_entity_poly.pdbx_seq_one_letter_code
_entity_poly.pdbx_strand_id
1 'polypeptide(L)' 'MKHTEERKSVKRIQVTFTERQWSLIERLRGFMGNEDAEIVRNIVLAWLSEKSILSSTVKEKDLLSGNDREH' A
#
# COMPACT_ATOMS: atom_id res chain seq x y z
N MET A 1 19.81 22.87 12.78
CA MET A 1 18.85 22.41 11.76
C MET A 1 18.63 20.92 11.98
N LYS A 2 17.49 20.52 12.56
CA LYS A 2 17.15 19.10 12.79
C LYS A 2 16.37 18.63 11.57
N HIS A 3 17.01 17.91 10.66
CA HIS A 3 16.29 17.07 9.71
C HIS A 3 15.68 15.92 10.51
N THR A 4 14.43 16.10 10.94
CA THR A 4 13.64 15.00 11.47
C THR A 4 13.25 14.15 10.28
N GLU A 5 14.10 13.17 9.95
CA GLU A 5 13.77 12.10 9.03
C GLU A 5 12.43 11.51 9.46
N GLU A 6 11.36 11.82 8.72
CA GLU A 6 10.14 11.02 8.73
C GLU A 6 10.54 9.62 8.28
N ARG A 7 10.98 8.78 9.22
CA ARG A 7 11.02 7.34 9.02
C ARG A 7 9.58 6.94 8.78
N LYS A 8 9.17 6.87 7.50
CA LYS A 8 7.87 6.36 7.04
C LYS A 8 7.49 5.20 7.95
N SER A 9 6.50 5.41 8.81
CA SER A 9 6.14 4.43 9.83
C SER A 9 5.65 3.16 9.11
N VAL A 10 6.46 2.09 9.13
CA VAL A 10 6.08 0.82 8.54
C VAL A 10 5.03 0.18 9.45
N LYS A 11 3.80 0.01 8.95
CA LYS A 11 2.74 -0.72 9.65
C LYS A 11 2.81 -2.20 9.28
N ARG A 12 2.94 -3.08 10.28
CA ARG A 12 2.88 -4.55 10.11
C ARG A 12 1.44 -5.03 10.36
N ILE A 13 0.94 -5.88 9.48
CA ILE A 13 -0.39 -6.49 9.57
C ILE A 13 -0.22 -8.00 9.32
N GLN A 14 -0.71 -8.82 10.25
CA GLN A 14 -0.77 -10.27 10.06
C GLN A 14 -2.05 -10.63 9.30
N VAL A 15 -1.93 -11.47 8.27
CA VAL A 15 -3.04 -11.92 7.44
C VAL A 15 -2.96 -13.43 7.33
N THR A 16 -4.12 -14.10 7.36
CA THR A 16 -4.20 -15.56 7.21
C THR A 16 -4.87 -15.89 5.90
N PHE A 17 -4.23 -16.76 5.12
CA PHE A 17 -4.79 -17.32 3.89
C PHE A 17 -5.02 -18.81 4.07
N THR A 18 -6.08 -19.34 3.46
CA THR A 18 -6.23 -20.79 3.29
C THR A 18 -5.13 -21.33 2.36
N GLU A 19 -4.82 -22.62 2.46
CA GLU A 19 -3.84 -23.27 1.57
C GLU A 19 -4.15 -23.05 0.09
N ARG A 20 -5.44 -23.16 -0.29
CA ARG A 20 -5.87 -22.92 -1.66
C ARG A 20 -5.58 -21.49 -2.10
N GLN A 21 -5.87 -20.49 -1.27
CA GLN A 21 -5.55 -19.09 -1.59
C GLN A 21 -4.03 -18.89 -1.70
N TRP A 22 -3.26 -19.46 -0.77
CA TRP A 22 -1.80 -19.35 -0.80
C TRP A 22 -1.20 -19.98 -2.05
N SER A 23 -1.69 -21.15 -2.46
CA SER A 23 -1.24 -21.83 -3.69
C SER A 23 -1.48 -21.02 -4.97
N LEU A 24 -2.47 -20.11 -4.96
CA LEU A 24 -2.71 -19.18 -6.07
C LEU A 24 -1.72 -18.02 -6.01
N ILE A 25 -1.43 -17.49 -4.82
CA ILE A 25 -0.47 -16.41 -4.60
C ILE A 25 0.95 -16.86 -4.96
N GLU A 26 1.35 -18.07 -4.58
CA GLU A 26 2.70 -18.59 -4.84
C GLU A 26 3.04 -18.72 -6.32
N ARG A 27 2.04 -18.90 -7.19
CA ARG A 27 2.24 -18.94 -8.65
C ARG A 27 2.77 -17.62 -9.21
N LEU A 28 2.68 -16.54 -8.43
CA LEU A 28 3.18 -15.21 -8.78
C LEU A 28 4.63 -14.98 -8.33
N ARG A 29 5.24 -15.93 -7.59
CA ARG A 29 6.64 -15.84 -7.17
C ARG A 29 7.57 -15.82 -8.39
N GLY A 30 8.59 -14.97 -8.34
CA GLY A 30 9.52 -14.73 -9.45
C GLY A 30 9.01 -13.69 -10.46
N PHE A 31 7.69 -13.45 -10.54
CA PHE A 31 7.12 -12.37 -11.35
C PHE A 31 6.76 -11.13 -10.51
N MET A 32 6.05 -11.33 -9.40
CA MET A 32 5.61 -10.25 -8.49
C MET A 32 6.51 -10.05 -7.28
N GLY A 33 7.64 -10.77 -7.20
CA GLY A 33 8.57 -10.71 -6.07
C GLY A 33 9.10 -12.07 -5.69
N ASN A 34 10.10 -12.08 -4.81
CA ASN A 34 10.72 -13.31 -4.33
C ASN A 34 10.29 -13.66 -2.90
N GLU A 35 9.92 -12.64 -2.11
CA GLU A 35 9.46 -12.79 -0.74
C GLU A 35 7.93 -12.69 -0.63
N ASP A 36 7.36 -13.40 0.34
CA ASP A 36 5.91 -13.47 0.55
C ASP A 36 5.26 -12.10 0.77
N ALA A 37 5.88 -11.29 1.62
CA ALA A 37 5.41 -9.93 1.93
C ALA A 37 5.51 -8.99 0.72
N GLU A 38 6.49 -9.22 -0.17
CA GLU A 38 6.63 -8.46 -1.41
C GLU A 38 5.54 -8.82 -2.41
N ILE A 39 5.30 -10.12 -2.62
CA ILE A 39 4.25 -10.60 -3.52
C ILE A 39 2.89 -10.04 -3.07
N VAL A 40 2.55 -10.16 -1.78
CA VAL A 40 1.28 -9.64 -1.25
C VAL A 40 1.19 -8.11 -1.42
N ARG A 41 2.25 -7.37 -1.12
CA ARG A 41 2.29 -5.91 -1.32
C ARG A 41 2.06 -5.53 -2.78
N ASN A 42 2.73 -6.20 -3.70
CA ASN A 42 2.66 -5.88 -5.12
C ASN A 42 1.29 -6.22 -5.72
N ILE A 43 0.66 -7.31 -5.27
CA ILE A 43 -0.75 -7.62 -5.61
C ILE A 43 -1.67 -6.49 -5.15
N VAL A 44 -1.54 -6.02 -3.91
CA VAL A 44 -2.38 -4.92 -3.38
C VAL A 44 -2.17 -3.64 -4.17
N LEU A 45 -0.92 -3.27 -4.47
CA LEU A 45 -0.60 -2.08 -5.26
C LEU A 45 -1.16 -2.17 -6.70
N ALA A 46 -1.00 -3.34 -7.34
CA ALA A 46 -1.54 -3.58 -8.68
C ALA A 46 -3.08 -3.46 -8.70
N TRP A 47 -3.76 -4.06 -7.71
CA TRP A 47 -5.21 -3.97 -7.58
C TRP A 47 -5.69 -2.53 -7.33
N LEU A 48 -5.02 -1.80 -6.44
CA LEU A 48 -5.34 -0.39 -6.17
C LEU A 48 -5.15 0.49 -7.42
N SER A 49 -4.11 0.20 -8.22
CA SER A 49 -3.86 0.88 -9.49
C SER A 49 -4.96 0.56 -10.52
N GLU A 50 -5.37 -0.70 -10.64
CA GLU A 50 -6.43 -1.13 -11.55
C GLU A 50 -7.78 -0.49 -11.21
N LYS A 51 -8.09 -0.33 -9.91
CA LYS A 51 -9.36 0.25 -9.45
C LYS A 51 -9.41 1.78 -9.43
N SER A 52 -8.33 2.48 -9.80
CA SER A 52 -8.27 3.96 -9.75
C SER A 52 -8.58 4.55 -8.35
N ILE A 53 -8.49 3.77 -7.27
CA ILE A 53 -8.75 4.25 -5.90
C ILE A 53 -7.67 5.26 -5.46
N LEU A 54 -6.50 5.22 -6.10
CA LEU A 54 -5.43 6.17 -5.84
C LEU A 54 -5.70 7.58 -6.41
N SER A 55 -6.63 7.75 -7.37
CA SER A 55 -6.94 9.07 -7.96
C SER A 55 -8.01 9.85 -7.19
N SER A 56 -8.96 9.15 -6.55
CA SER A 56 -10.05 9.77 -5.80
C SER A 56 -9.70 10.05 -4.34
N THR A 57 -9.05 9.12 -3.64
CA THR A 57 -8.77 9.26 -2.19
C THR A 57 -7.56 10.16 -1.87
N VAL A 58 -6.59 10.27 -2.77
CA VAL A 58 -5.45 11.20 -2.60
C VAL A 58 -5.92 12.65 -2.72
N LYS A 59 -6.80 12.95 -3.70
CA LYS A 59 -7.39 14.29 -3.85
C LYS A 59 -8.19 14.71 -2.62
N GLU A 60 -8.91 13.79 -1.99
CA GLU A 60 -9.74 14.13 -0.82
C GLU A 60 -8.92 14.46 0.43
N LYS A 61 -7.76 13.83 0.64
CA LYS A 61 -6.86 14.16 1.76
C LYS A 61 -6.08 15.46 1.57
N ASP A 62 -5.71 15.81 0.34
CA ASP A 62 -5.05 17.08 0.04
C ASP A 62 -6.03 18.27 0.11
N LEU A 63 -7.31 18.05 -0.24
CA LEU A 63 -8.35 19.08 -0.14
C LEU A 63 -8.80 19.37 1.31
N LEU A 64 -8.77 18.37 2.20
CA LEU A 64 -9.18 18.52 3.61
C LEU A 64 -8.05 19.08 4.52
N SER A 65 -6.82 19.17 4.03
CA SER A 65 -5.67 19.69 4.79
C SER A 65 -5.27 21.13 4.42
N GLY A 66 -6.03 21.78 3.54
CA GLY A 66 -5.71 23.08 2.96
C GLY A 66 -6.50 24.30 3.43
N ASN A 67 -7.33 24.24 4.48
CA ASN A 67 -8.23 25.36 4.84
C ASN A 67 -7.97 26.05 6.19
N ASP A 68 -6.83 25.84 6.83
CA ASP A 68 -6.48 26.52 8.09
C ASP A 68 -5.31 27.51 7.91
N ARG A 69 -5.42 28.49 7.00
CA ARG A 69 -4.59 29.71 7.00
C ARG A 69 -5.27 30.90 6.32
N GLU A 70 -6.34 31.43 6.90
CA GLU A 70 -6.67 32.86 6.79
C GLU A 70 -7.28 33.37 8.11
N HIS A 71 -6.45 34.03 8.92
CA HIS A 71 -6.81 35.08 9.87
C HIS A 71 -5.66 36.09 9.89
#